data_AF-T1BP15-F1
#
_entry.id   AF-T1BP15-F1
#
_cell.length_a   1.000
_cell.length_b   1.000
_cell.length_c   1.000
_cell.angle_alpha   90.00
_cell.angle_beta   90.00
_cell.angle_gamma   90.00
#
_symmetry.space_group_name_H-M   'P 1'
#
loop_
_entity.id
_entity.type
_entity.pdbx_description
1 polymer ?
#
loop_
_entity_poly.entity_id
_entity_poly.type
_entity_poly.pdbx_seq_one_letter_code
_entity_poly.pdbx_strand_id
1 'polypeptide(L)' 'MVQLLARECGVEVSIWTAGRYLKAWGFTPQKPVRRAFERDPKAVARWLKTEYPAIRARAKRAQAEIDWG' A
#
# COMPACT_ATOMS: atom_id res chain seq x y z
N MET A 1 -12.42 -8.28 12.93
CA MET A 1 -13.70 -8.98 12.77
C MET A 1 -14.25 -9.48 14.10
N VAL A 2 -13.56 -10.38 14.82
CA VAL A 2 -14.01 -10.86 16.14
C VAL A 2 -14.27 -9.72 17.12
N GLN A 3 -13.37 -8.72 17.17
CA GLN A 3 -13.57 -7.50 17.96
C GLN A 3 -14.81 -6.68 17.53
N LEU A 4 -15.17 -6.71 16.24
CA LEU A 4 -16.36 -6.02 15.74
C LEU A 4 -17.64 -6.78 16.12
N LEU A 5 -17.62 -8.11 16.03
CA LEU A 5 -18.74 -8.96 16.46
C LEU A 5 -19.01 -8.81 17.97
N ALA A 6 -17.96 -8.75 18.79
CA ALA A 6 -18.11 -8.50 20.22
C ALA A 6 -18.69 -7.11 20.49
N ARG A 7 -18.22 -6.07 19.79
CA ARG A 7 -18.66 -4.69 20.00
C ARG A 7 -20.08 -4.41 19.47
N GLU A 8 -20.40 -4.86 18.26
CA GLU A 8 -21.62 -4.48 17.55
C GLU A 8 -22.74 -5.53 17.71
N CYS A 9 -22.40 -6.80 17.95
CA CYS A 9 -23.36 -7.88 18.11
C CYS A 9 -23.37 -8.50 19.51
N GLY A 10 -22.43 -8.13 20.39
CA GLY A 10 -22.32 -8.71 21.74
C GLY A 10 -21.92 -10.19 21.75
N VAL A 11 -21.43 -10.73 20.62
CA VAL A 11 -21.08 -12.15 20.49
C VAL A 11 -19.58 -12.32 20.48
N GLU A 12 -19.08 -13.10 21.44
CA GLU A 12 -17.70 -13.56 21.44
C GLU A 12 -17.56 -14.90 20.71
N VAL A 13 -16.72 -14.93 19.68
CA VAL A 13 -16.41 -16.14 18.93
C VAL A 13 -14.91 -16.26 18.73
N SER A 14 -14.41 -17.50 18.68
CA SER A 14 -13.00 -17.73 18.33
C SER A 14 -12.71 -17.21 16.91
N ILE A 15 -11.44 -16.89 16.63
CA ILE A 15 -10.97 -16.49 15.29
C ILE A 15 -11.31 -17.58 14.25
N TRP A 16 -11.21 -18.85 14.63
CA TRP A 16 -11.53 -19.99 13.76
C TRP A 16 -13.02 -20.06 13.42
N THR A 17 -13.89 -19.85 14.41
CA THR A 17 -15.35 -19.81 14.22
C THR A 17 -15.75 -18.66 13.29
N ALA A 18 -15.21 -17.46 13.52
CA ALA A 18 -15.43 -16.32 12.65
C ALA A 18 -14.97 -16.60 11.21
N GLY A 19 -13.80 -17.24 11.04
CA GLY A 19 -13.31 -17.66 9.72
C GLY A 19 -14.23 -18.66 9.01
N ARG A 20 -14.81 -19.63 9.73
CA ARG A 20 -15.80 -20.56 9.17
C ARG A 20 -17.08 -19.85 8.73
N TYR A 21 -17.61 -18.92 9.52
CA TYR A 21 -18.81 -18.17 9.15
C TYR A 21 -18.59 -17.30 7.91
N LEU A 22 -17.46 -16.59 7.85
CA LEU A 22 -17.11 -15.79 6.68
C LEU A 22 -17.04 -16.66 5.42
N LYS A 23 -16.39 -17.82 5.50
CA LYS A 23 -16.34 -18.77 4.39
C LYS A 23 -17.74 -19.27 3.99
N ALA A 24 -18.59 -19.61 4.96
CA ALA A 24 -19.95 -20.09 4.71
C ALA A 24 -20.84 -19.02 4.06
N TRP A 25 -20.64 -17.75 4.40
CA TRP A 25 -21.32 -16.59 3.80
C TRP A 25 -20.68 -16.12 2.50
N GLY A 26 -19.68 -16.83 1.95
CA GLY A 26 -19.04 -16.50 0.68
C GLY A 26 -18.01 -15.37 0.74
N PHE A 27 -17.67 -14.90 1.94
CA PHE A 27 -16.58 -13.93 2.11
C PHE A 27 -15.23 -14.64 2.04
N THR A 28 -14.44 -14.26 1.05
CA THR A 28 -13.03 -14.62 0.96
C THR A 28 -12.17 -13.58 1.69
N PRO A 29 -10.98 -13.95 2.21
CA PRO A 29 -10.03 -12.97 2.73
C PRO A 29 -9.75 -11.93 1.64
N GLN A 30 -10.32 -10.73 1.80
CA GLN A 30 -10.05 -9.66 0.85
C GLN A 30 -8.61 -9.21 1.07
N LYS A 31 -7.77 -9.50 0.09
CA LYS A 31 -6.43 -8.94 0.04
C LYS A 31 -6.60 -7.42 -0.02
N PRO A 32 -6.05 -6.66 0.94
CA PRO A 32 -6.07 -5.21 0.84
C PRO A 32 -5.56 -4.83 -0.53
N VAL A 33 -6.26 -3.92 -1.21
CA VAL A 33 -5.78 -3.37 -2.48
C VAL A 33 -4.33 -2.98 -2.24
N ARG A 34 -3.42 -3.49 -3.07
CA ARG A 34 -1.98 -3.31 -2.94
C ARG A 34 -1.67 -1.83 -3.16
N ARG A 35 -1.95 -0.99 -2.16
CA ARG A 35 -1.50 0.39 -2.12
C ARG A 35 0.00 0.30 -1.95
N ALA A 36 0.75 0.81 -2.92
CA ALA A 36 2.17 1.06 -2.70
C ALA A 36 2.26 2.08 -1.56
N PHE A 37 2.43 1.59 -0.33
CA PHE A 37 2.61 2.42 0.87
C PHE A 37 3.90 3.27 0.77
N GLU A 38 4.80 2.97 -0.17
CA GLU A 38 6.16 3.53 -0.24
C GLU A 38 6.33 4.80 -1.08
N ARG A 39 5.31 5.27 -1.81
CA ARG A 39 5.41 6.60 -2.44
C ARG A 39 4.69 7.62 -1.57
N ASP A 40 5.44 8.38 -0.78
CA ASP A 40 5.00 9.71 -0.39
C ASP A 40 4.99 10.58 -1.67
N PRO A 41 3.81 10.88 -2.24
CA PRO A 41 3.73 11.64 -3.48
C PRO A 41 4.32 13.05 -3.34
N LYS A 42 4.35 13.60 -2.12
CA LYS A 42 4.96 14.92 -1.86
C LYS A 42 6.48 14.83 -1.88
N ALA A 43 7.06 13.78 -1.32
CA ALA A 43 8.50 13.54 -1.38
C ALA A 43 8.97 13.33 -2.83
N VAL A 44 8.23 12.51 -3.60
CA VAL A 44 8.51 12.30 -5.04
C VAL A 44 8.42 13.61 -5.82
N ALA A 45 7.36 14.40 -5.58
CA ALA A 45 7.19 15.69 -6.27
C ALA A 45 8.29 16.70 -5.90
N ARG A 46 8.76 16.70 -4.64
CA ARG A 46 9.86 17.55 -4.19
C ARG A 46 11.18 17.12 -4.84
N TRP A 47 11.48 15.83 -4.84
CA TRP A 47 12.69 15.29 -5.45
C TRP A 47 12.76 15.61 -6.95
N LEU A 48 11.64 15.43 -7.68
CA LEU A 48 11.52 15.78 -9.10
C LEU A 48 11.73 17.27 -9.39
N LYS A 49 11.35 18.16 -8.47
CA LYS A 49 11.53 19.60 -8.65
C LYS A 49 12.93 20.09 -8.29
N THR A 50 13.59 19.44 -7.32
CA THR A 50 14.80 19.99 -6.69
C THR A 50 16.05 19.25 -7.12
N GLU A 51 16.05 17.92 -7.03
CA GLU A 51 17.24 17.10 -7.22
C GLU A 51 17.38 16.60 -8.66
N TYR A 52 16.26 16.24 -9.28
CA TYR A 52 16.25 15.72 -10.65
C TYR A 52 16.84 16.69 -11.69
N PRO A 53 16.62 18.02 -11.64
CA PRO A 53 17.25 18.94 -12.59
C PRO A 53 18.79 18.93 -12.50
N ALA A 54 19.34 18.78 -11.29
CA ALA A 54 20.79 18.71 -11.09
C ALA A 54 21.37 17.41 -11.65
N ILE A 55 20.68 16.28 -11.45
CA ILE A 55 21.05 14.98 -12.02
C ILE A 55 20.98 15.03 -13.55
N ARG A 56 19.92 15.60 -14.12
CA ARG A 56 19.75 15.78 -15.56
C ARG A 56 20.85 16.66 -16.17
N ALA A 57 21.22 17.76 -15.51
CA ALA A 57 22.30 18.62 -15.96
C ALA A 57 23.67 17.92 -15.89
N ARG A 58 23.89 17.06 -14.88
CA ARG A 58 25.10 16.24 -14.77
C ARG A 58 25.15 15.17 -15.85
N ALA A 59 24.05 14.47 -16.11
CA ALA A 59 23.94 13.47 -17.17
C ALA A 59 24.20 14.09 -18.55
N LYS A 60 23.62 15.26 -18.83
CA LYS A 60 23.87 16.01 -20.07
C LYS A 60 25.35 16.38 -20.25
N ARG A 61 26.02 16.81 -19.18
CA ARG A 61 27.47 17.12 -19.21
C ARG A 61 28.32 15.88 -19.41
N ALA A 62 27.89 14.73 -18.90
CA ALA A 62 28.59 13.46 -19.02
C ALA A 62 28.21 12.66 -20.28
N GLN A 63 27.34 13.20 -21.15
CA GLN A 63 26.71 12.44 -22.25
C GLN A 63 26.15 11.08 -21.83
N ALA A 64 25.65 11.00 -20.59
CA ALA A 64 25.11 9.79 -20.01
C ALA A 64 23.58 9.75 -20.18
N GLU A 65 23.05 8.56 -20.42
CA GLU A 65 21.62 8.31 -20.46
C GLU A 65 21.09 7.97 -19.06
N ILE A 66 19.89 8.47 -18.73
CA ILE A 66 19.23 8.16 -17.47
C ILE A 66 18.14 7.13 -17.77
N ASP A 67 18.35 5.90 -17.32
CA ASP A 67 17.36 4.82 -17.45
C ASP A 67 16.48 4.73 -16.19
N TRP A 68 15.17 4.53 -16.40
CA TRP A 68 14.16 4.41 -15.34
C TRP A 68 13.33 3.14 -15.61
N GLY A 69 13.46 2.13 -14.75
CA GLY A 69 12.67 0.88 -14.76
C GLY A 69 11.79 0.73 -13.52
#